data_AF-A0A9X6RQ25-F1
#
_entry.id   AF-A0A9X6RQ25-F1
#
_cell.length_a   1.000
_cell.length_b   1.000
_cell.length_c   1.000
_cell.angle_alpha   90.00
_cell.angle_beta   90.00
_cell.angle_gamma   90.00
#
_symmetry.space_group_name_H-M   'P 1'
#
loop_
_entity.id
_entity.type
_entity.pdbx_description
1 polymer ?
#
loop_
_entity_poly.entity_id
_entity_poly.type
_entity_poly.pdbx_seq_one_letter_code
_entity_poly.pdbx_strand_id
1 'polypeptide(L)'
;MFRWICLTALVLAVADAQSCGGVLTVDGSNGVVIQSPNYPNQYQDNVLCTWTITSPAGTGLTFIAEAFATEAGYDKVTITDIT
;
A
#
# COMPACT_ATOMS: atom_id res chain seq x y z
N MET A 1 11.18 12.52 13.35
CA MET A 1 10.03 13.37 12.98
C MET A 1 9.95 13.49 11.47
N PHE A 2 9.49 12.45 10.75
CA PHE A 2 9.03 12.47 9.34
C PHE A 2 8.32 11.13 9.07
N ARG A 3 7.03 11.09 8.69
CA ARG A 3 6.29 9.82 8.49
C ARG A 3 5.11 9.92 7.52
N TRP A 4 5.28 9.46 6.27
CA TRP A 4 4.26 9.40 5.20
C TRP A 4 4.56 8.26 4.21
N ILE A 5 3.60 7.38 3.89
CA ILE A 5 3.72 6.50 2.72
C ILE A 5 2.46 6.60 1.85
N CYS A 6 2.65 6.89 0.57
CA CYS A 6 1.70 6.75 -0.53
C CYS A 6 2.33 5.82 -1.58
N LEU A 7 1.81 4.60 -1.70
CA LEU A 7 2.12 3.71 -2.81
C LEU A 7 0.92 3.74 -3.77
N THR A 8 1.15 4.07 -5.05
CA THR A 8 0.13 3.96 -6.08
C THR A 8 0.44 2.85 -7.05
N ALA A 9 -0.62 2.19 -7.50
CA ALA A 9 -0.69 1.60 -8.82
C ALA A 9 -1.84 2.33 -9.55
N LEU A 10 -1.59 2.75 -10.79
CA LEU A 10 -2.43 3.65 -11.60
C LEU A 10 -3.96 3.39 -11.48
N VAL A 11 -4.71 4.45 -11.13
CA VAL A 11 -6.12 4.51 -10.65
C VAL A 11 -7.18 3.69 -11.41
N LEU A 12 -8.05 2.98 -10.66
CA LEU A 12 -9.54 3.08 -10.68
C LEU A 12 -10.18 2.30 -9.49
N ALA A 13 -9.72 2.49 -8.25
CA ALA A 13 -10.51 2.26 -7.03
C ALA A 13 -9.76 2.87 -5.83
N VAL A 14 -10.37 3.82 -5.13
CA VAL A 14 -9.87 4.28 -3.84
C VAL A 14 -10.30 3.22 -2.82
N ALA A 15 -9.39 2.33 -2.44
CA ALA A 15 -9.55 1.59 -1.18
C ALA A 15 -9.23 2.61 -0.08
N ASP A 16 -10.26 3.04 0.65
CA ASP A 16 -10.13 4.04 1.71
C ASP A 16 -8.98 3.67 2.65
N ALA A 17 -8.09 4.63 2.92
CA ALA A 17 -6.96 4.53 3.85
C ALA A 17 -7.37 4.20 5.30
N GLN A 18 -8.66 3.99 5.53
CA GLN A 18 -9.29 3.66 6.80
C GLN A 18 -9.09 2.19 7.20
N SER A 19 -8.80 1.27 6.27
CA SER A 19 -8.47 -0.12 6.61
C SER A 19 -6.96 -0.37 6.48
N CYS A 20 -6.28 -0.48 7.63
CA CYS A 20 -4.89 -0.93 7.75
C CYS A 20 -4.78 -2.42 7.41
N GLY A 21 -4.88 -2.72 6.11
CA GLY A 21 -4.88 -4.06 5.57
C GLY A 21 -6.21 -4.49 4.94
N GLY A 22 -6.19 -5.64 4.27
CA GLY A 22 -7.33 -6.20 3.55
C GLY A 22 -6.93 -6.95 2.28
N VAL A 23 -7.92 -7.50 1.59
CA VAL A 23 -7.73 -8.13 0.27
C VAL A 23 -8.14 -7.14 -0.80
N LEU A 24 -7.23 -6.88 -1.73
CA LEU A 24 -7.42 -5.99 -2.87
C LEU A 24 -7.37 -6.84 -4.14
N THR A 25 -8.29 -6.60 -5.07
CA THR A 25 -8.29 -7.28 -6.36
C THR A 25 -8.08 -6.24 -7.44
N VAL A 26 -7.07 -6.46 -8.28
CA VAL A 26 -6.78 -5.65 -9.46
C VAL A 26 -7.01 -6.51 -10.69
N ASP A 27 -7.93 -6.09 -11.55
CA ASP A 27 -8.02 -6.57 -12.93
C ASP A 27 -7.23 -5.58 -13.80
N GLY A 28 -6.62 -6.02 -14.92
CA GLY A 28 -5.66 -5.20 -15.68
C GLY A 28 -6.15 -3.83 -16.21
N SER A 29 -7.39 -3.46 -15.93
CA SER A 29 -8.02 -2.16 -16.16
C SER A 29 -7.99 -1.20 -14.96
N ASN A 30 -7.81 -1.71 -13.73
CA ASN A 30 -7.94 -0.93 -12.49
C ASN A 30 -6.71 -1.16 -11.60
N GLY A 31 -6.05 -0.08 -11.16
CA GLY A 31 -5.08 -0.13 -10.06
C GLY A 31 -5.67 0.36 -8.75
N VAL A 32 -4.97 0.05 -7.67
CA VAL A 32 -5.35 0.40 -6.30
C VAL A 32 -4.30 1.31 -5.69
N VAL A 33 -4.78 2.28 -4.91
CA VAL A 33 -3.95 3.17 -4.10
C VAL A 33 -3.93 2.64 -2.67
N ILE A 34 -2.73 2.52 -2.09
CA ILE A 34 -2.51 2.11 -0.71
C ILE A 34 -1.84 3.27 0.03
N GLN A 35 -2.45 3.67 1.14
CA GLN A 35 -1.94 4.74 1.98
C GLN A 35 -1.72 4.25 3.39
N SER A 36 -0.74 4.85 4.07
CA SER A 36 -0.59 4.65 5.51
C SER A 36 -1.85 5.13 6.25
N PRO A 37 -2.21 4.52 7.39
CA PRO A 37 -3.29 5.03 8.21
C PRO A 37 -3.09 6.50 8.55
N ASN A 38 -4.17 7.27 8.52
CA ASN A 38 -4.19 8.72 8.75
C ASN A 38 -3.48 9.57 7.70
N TYR A 39 -2.92 9.00 6.62
CA TYR A 39 -2.39 9.78 5.51
C TYR A 39 -3.44 10.83 5.08
N PRO A 40 -3.09 12.11 4.91
CA PRO A 40 -1.74 12.66 4.90
C PRO A 40 -1.02 12.63 6.27
N ASN A 41 -1.70 12.76 7.41
CA ASN A 41 -1.04 12.80 8.72
C ASN A 41 -0.22 11.55 9.09
N GLN A 42 0.60 11.70 10.13
CA GLN A 42 1.47 10.65 10.66
C GLN A 42 0.67 9.40 11.08
N TYR A 43 1.15 8.23 10.65
CA TYR A 43 0.66 6.95 11.12
C TYR A 43 1.07 6.71 12.59
N GLN A 44 0.21 6.00 13.34
CA GLN A 44 0.42 5.71 14.75
C GLN A 44 1.65 4.80 14.96
N ASP A 45 2.22 4.85 16.16
CA ASP A 45 3.32 3.96 16.53
C ASP A 45 2.86 2.51 16.61
N ASN A 46 3.75 1.56 16.30
CA ASN A 46 3.50 0.11 16.35
C ASN A 46 2.34 -0.39 15.47
N VAL A 47 2.01 0.34 14.40
CA VAL A 47 1.02 -0.07 13.40
C VAL A 47 1.60 -1.15 12.50
N LEU A 48 0.84 -2.22 12.28
CA LEU A 48 1.14 -3.27 11.31
C LEU A 48 -0.04 -3.41 10.34
N CYS A 49 0.16 -3.00 9.09
CA CYS A 49 -0.82 -3.16 8.02
C CYS A 49 -0.38 -4.26 7.06
N THR A 50 -1.33 -5.10 6.63
CA THR A 50 -1.07 -6.17 5.66
C THR A 50 -2.14 -6.16 4.58
N TRP A 51 -1.73 -5.89 3.34
CA TRP A 51 -2.61 -5.96 2.18
C TRP A 51 -2.23 -7.16 1.32
N THR A 52 -3.24 -7.96 0.97
CA THR A 52 -3.10 -9.06 0.00
C THR A 52 -3.66 -8.58 -1.33
N ILE A 53 -2.79 -8.38 -2.32
CA ILE A 53 -3.18 -7.94 -3.65
C ILE A 53 -3.28 -9.16 -4.56
N THR A 54 -4.43 -9.33 -5.20
CA THR A 54 -4.74 -10.44 -6.09
C THR A 54 -4.97 -9.94 -7.51
N SER A 55 -4.45 -10.65 -8.50
CA SER A 55 -4.62 -10.34 -9.91
C SER A 55 -4.84 -11.60 -10.74
N PRO A 56 -5.40 -11.49 -11.96
CA PRO A 56 -5.57 -12.63 -12.85
C PRO A 56 -4.23 -13.32 -13.16
N ALA A 57 -4.26 -14.64 -13.35
CA ALA A 57 -3.08 -15.42 -13.70
C ALA A 57 -2.42 -14.89 -14.99
N GLY A 58 -1.09 -14.82 -15.00
CA GLY A 58 -0.32 -14.30 -16.13
C GLY A 58 -0.23 -12.77 -16.20
N THR A 59 -0.73 -12.04 -15.19
CA THR A 59 -0.54 -10.60 -15.06
C THR A 59 0.59 -10.27 -14.09
N GLY A 60 1.39 -9.25 -14.41
CA GLY A 60 2.41 -8.72 -13.52
C GLY A 60 1.89 -7.51 -12.75
N LEU A 61 2.27 -7.40 -11.48
CA LEU A 61 1.98 -6.22 -10.66
C LEU A 61 3.17 -5.25 -10.69
N THR A 62 2.86 -3.96 -10.87
CA THR A 62 3.84 -2.88 -10.74
C THR A 62 3.50 -2.05 -9.51
N PHE A 63 4.49 -1.84 -8.65
CA PHE A 63 4.36 -1.04 -7.44
C PHE A 63 5.09 0.29 -7.62
N ILE A 64 4.43 1.40 -7.33
CA ILE A 64 5.03 2.73 -7.42
C ILE A 64 4.88 3.41 -6.07
N ALA A 65 5.97 3.96 -5.54
CA ALA A 65 5.94 4.80 -4.34
C ALA A 65 5.84 6.27 -4.76
N GLU A 66 4.66 6.86 -4.63
CA GLU A 66 4.45 8.30 -4.84
C GLU A 66 4.97 9.14 -3.68
N ALA A 67 4.86 8.62 -2.46
CA ALA A 67 5.47 9.20 -1.27
C ALA A 67 6.01 8.08 -0.40
N PHE A 68 7.24 8.21 0.08
CA PHE A 68 7.84 7.25 1.00
C PHE A 68 8.77 7.95 1.97
N ALA A 69 8.33 8.06 3.22
CA ALA A 69 9.04 8.63 4.34
C ALA A 69 8.67 7.81 5.59
N THR A 70 9.61 7.00 6.06
CA THR A 70 9.43 6.15 7.23
C THR A 70 10.53 6.43 8.26
N GLU A 71 10.36 5.95 9.49
CA GLU A 71 11.42 6.09 10.48
C GLU A 71 12.61 5.18 10.13
N ALA A 72 13.74 5.82 9.79
CA ALA A 72 14.94 5.14 9.36
C ALA A 72 15.47 4.18 10.44
N GLY A 73 15.66 2.91 10.06
CA GLY A 73 16.18 1.86 10.93
C GLY A 73 15.13 1.13 11.77
N TYR A 74 13.89 1.61 11.81
CA TYR A 74 12.82 1.04 12.63
C TYR A 74 11.66 0.51 11.77
N ASP A 75 11.06 1.38 10.96
CA ASP A 75 9.90 1.03 10.16
C ASP A 75 10.31 0.46 8.81
N LYS A 76 9.54 -0.49 8.29
CA LYS A 76 9.78 -1.13 7.00
C LYS A 76 8.48 -1.38 6.26
N VAL A 77 8.51 -1.20 4.95
CA VAL A 77 7.53 -1.75 4.02
C VAL A 77 8.17 -2.91 3.29
N THR A 78 7.50 -4.06 3.32
CA THR A 78 8.00 -5.28 2.67
C THR A 78 6.98 -5.74 1.64
N ILE A 79 7.44 -6.03 0.43
CA ILE A 79 6.64 -6.65 -0.62
C ILE A 79 7.08 -8.10 -0.68
N THR A 80 6.16 -9.01 -0.42
CA THR A 80 6.40 -10.46 -0.45
C THR A 80 5.42 -11.11 -1.41
N ASP A 81 5.94 -12.00 -2.24
CA ASP A 81 5.10 -12.91 -3.02
C ASP A 81 4.50 -13.98 -2.10
N ILE A 82 3.24 -14.35 -2.34
CA ILE A 82 2.50 -15.37 -1.58
C ILE A 82 2.14 -16.59 -2.44
N THR A 83 2.61 -16.61 -3.70
CA THR A 83 2.44 -17.75 -4.60
C THR A 83 3.44 -18.87 -4.34
#